data_AF-G4HDK1-F1
#
_entry.id   AF-G4HDK1-F1
#
_cell.length_a   1.000
_cell.length_b   1.000
_cell.length_c   1.000
_cell.angle_alpha   90.00
_cell.angle_beta   90.00
_cell.angle_gamma   90.00
#
_symmetry.space_group_name_H-M   'P 1'
#
loop_
_entity.id
_entity.type
_entity.pdbx_description
1 polymer ?
#
loop_
_entity_poly.entity_id
_entity_poly.type
_entity_poly.pdbx_seq_one_letter_code
_entity_poly.pdbx_strand_id
1 'polypeptide(L)'
;MSFMGGTYDVIVVGAGHAGCEAALASARMGVETLMITINLDMVAFMPCNPSIGGPAKGHVVREIDALGGEMGRNIDKTFIQMRMLNTGKGPAVHALRAQADKFSYQHTMKETLEKEEKLTLRQGMVDRLIVEDGVCVGVVTQTGTEYRAKAVVVTTGTYLRGKVIMGELTYESGPNNQQPSVKLAENLRELGFDLVRFKTGTPPRVHKDTIDFSKTEIQPGDENPKFFSYETKSSDNEQLPCWLTYTSVDTHQIINDNLHRAPMYSGLIEGTGPRYCPSIEDKVVRFADKSKHQIFLEPEGKNTKEYYVQGLSTSMPEDVQLAMLRSIPGMEKVELMRNGYAIEYDAIVPTQLWPTLETKKLPGLFTAGQINGTSGYEEAAGQGIMAGINAARKVQGKEPVILDRSQGYIGVMIDDLVTKGTNEPYRLLTSRAEYRLLLRHDNADLRLTEIGHDIGLISEERYANFLRKKELVEQEIERLRQAKVKPVEVNPMLEAAGSASIQDGSNLLTILRRPEVTFAMIESISPSPYELDEEMKEQVEIQVKYAGYIEKQLGHVERLQKMEKKRIPEDIVYDDIHGLAIEARQKLNKIRPISIGQASRISGVTPADISILLVYLEHYNRVTAAKG
;
A
#
# COMPACT_ATOMS: atom_id res chain seq x y z
N MET A 1 34.42 -2.24 24.43
CA MET A 1 34.80 -3.14 23.33
C MET A 1 33.53 -3.45 22.57
N SER A 2 33.42 -3.03 21.32
CA SER A 2 32.28 -3.42 20.47
C SER A 2 32.51 -4.85 19.96
N PHE A 3 31.45 -5.63 19.95
CA PHE A 3 31.46 -6.99 19.41
C PHE A 3 31.01 -6.95 17.95
N MET A 4 31.74 -7.61 17.05
CA MET A 4 31.36 -7.72 15.64
C MET A 4 30.35 -8.84 15.47
N GLY A 5 29.10 -8.49 15.16
CA GLY A 5 27.98 -9.42 15.00
C GLY A 5 27.88 -10.08 13.64
N GLY A 6 28.65 -9.61 12.65
CA GLY A 6 28.71 -10.17 11.30
C GLY A 6 28.69 -9.11 10.20
N THR A 7 28.97 -9.55 8.97
CA THR A 7 28.91 -8.74 7.76
C THR A 7 27.86 -9.34 6.83
N TYR A 8 26.98 -8.49 6.32
CA TYR A 8 25.89 -8.84 5.43
C TYR A 8 25.95 -7.95 4.18
N ASP A 9 25.20 -8.29 3.14
CA ASP A 9 25.02 -7.39 2.00
C ASP A 9 23.98 -6.32 2.33
N VAL A 10 22.85 -6.74 2.89
CA VAL A 10 21.73 -5.86 3.27
C VAL A 10 21.34 -6.09 4.73
N ILE A 11 21.11 -5.02 5.49
CA ILE A 11 20.48 -5.08 6.82
C ILE A 11 19.12 -4.41 6.78
N VAL A 12 18.07 -5.11 7.21
CA VAL A 12 16.72 -4.58 7.37
C VAL A 12 16.43 -4.38 8.86
N VAL A 13 16.09 -3.14 9.23
CA VAL A 13 15.75 -2.76 10.61
C VAL A 13 14.24 -2.68 10.76
N GLY A 14 13.68 -3.60 11.53
CA GLY A 14 12.25 -3.77 11.77
C GLY A 14 11.67 -4.95 10.99
N ALA A 15 10.81 -5.74 11.65
CA ALA A 15 10.07 -6.84 11.03
C ALA A 15 8.58 -6.52 10.86
N GLY A 16 8.24 -5.26 10.56
CA GLY A 16 6.88 -4.87 10.17
C GLY A 16 6.58 -5.25 8.72
N HIS A 17 5.42 -4.85 8.19
CA HIS A 17 5.01 -5.14 6.81
C HIS A 17 6.03 -4.68 5.75
N ALA A 18 6.61 -3.47 5.92
CA ALA A 18 7.69 -3.00 5.04
C ALA A 18 8.97 -3.83 5.17
N GLY A 19 9.36 -4.16 6.40
CA GLY A 19 10.58 -4.92 6.66
C GLY A 19 10.52 -6.36 6.14
N CYS A 20 9.36 -7.01 6.27
CA CYS A 20 9.13 -8.37 5.74
C CYS A 20 9.35 -8.41 4.23
N GLU A 21 8.68 -7.53 3.47
CA GLU A 21 8.86 -7.48 2.02
C GLU A 21 10.27 -7.05 1.61
N ALA A 22 10.87 -6.10 2.33
CA ALA A 22 12.24 -5.66 2.02
C ALA A 22 13.25 -6.80 2.17
N ALA A 23 13.18 -7.53 3.28
CA ALA A 23 14.12 -8.60 3.57
C ALA A 23 13.92 -9.82 2.66
N LEU A 24 12.67 -10.22 2.42
CA LEU A 24 12.36 -11.30 1.48
C LEU A 24 12.81 -10.95 0.06
N ALA A 25 12.53 -9.72 -0.40
CA ALA A 25 12.97 -9.29 -1.72
C ALA A 25 14.51 -9.31 -1.85
N SER A 26 15.23 -8.76 -0.87
CA SER A 26 16.70 -8.78 -0.90
C SER A 26 17.26 -10.21 -0.88
N ALA A 27 16.78 -11.06 0.03
CA ALA A 27 17.24 -12.44 0.15
C ALA A 27 16.97 -13.27 -1.11
N ARG A 28 15.74 -13.19 -1.66
CA ARG A 28 15.33 -13.87 -2.91
C ARG A 28 16.12 -13.42 -4.13
N MET A 29 16.57 -12.16 -4.16
CA MET A 29 17.48 -11.65 -5.19
C MET A 29 18.93 -12.11 -5.00
N GLY A 30 19.21 -12.93 -4.00
CA GLY A 30 20.43 -13.68 -3.83
C GLY A 30 21.51 -13.01 -2.96
N VAL A 31 21.18 -11.95 -2.21
CA VAL A 31 22.14 -11.26 -1.33
C VAL A 31 21.97 -11.64 0.15
N GLU A 32 23.07 -11.71 0.90
CA GLU A 32 23.04 -12.08 2.32
C GLU A 32 22.35 -10.99 3.14
N THR A 33 21.21 -11.31 3.74
CA THR A 33 20.31 -10.34 4.37
C THR A 33 20.14 -10.62 5.86
N LEU A 34 20.32 -9.61 6.70
CA LEU A 34 20.02 -9.66 8.12
C LEU A 34 18.78 -8.81 8.41
N MET A 35 17.75 -9.41 9.01
CA MET A 35 16.63 -8.66 9.60
C MET A 35 16.77 -8.57 11.12
N ILE A 36 16.77 -7.35 11.65
CA ILE A 36 16.80 -7.09 13.10
C ILE A 36 15.45 -6.55 13.56
N THR A 37 14.84 -7.17 14.56
CA THR A 37 13.56 -6.73 15.13
C THR A 37 13.56 -6.74 16.66
N ILE A 38 12.78 -5.85 17.28
CA ILE A 38 12.69 -5.73 18.74
C ILE A 38 12.15 -7.01 19.37
N ASN A 39 11.17 -7.63 18.71
CA ASN A 39 10.48 -8.82 19.18
C ASN A 39 10.16 -9.74 17.99
N LEU A 40 10.68 -10.96 18.03
CA LEU A 40 10.44 -11.99 17.01
C LEU A 40 8.99 -12.48 17.00
N ASP A 41 8.30 -12.34 18.13
CA ASP A 41 6.89 -12.66 18.28
C ASP A 41 5.99 -11.45 17.98
N MET A 42 6.51 -10.46 17.23
CA MET A 42 5.73 -9.34 16.66
C MET A 42 6.02 -9.13 15.16
N VAL A 43 6.60 -10.13 14.48
CA VAL A 43 6.81 -10.13 13.03
C VAL A 43 5.48 -9.93 12.31
N ALA A 44 5.44 -8.97 11.38
CA ALA A 44 4.25 -8.60 10.61
C ALA A 44 2.98 -8.40 11.46
N PHE A 45 3.15 -7.98 12.72
CA PHE A 45 2.03 -7.73 13.62
C PHE A 45 1.10 -6.68 13.02
N MET A 46 -0.22 -6.92 13.12
CA MET A 46 -1.26 -5.98 12.70
C MET A 46 -1.77 -5.18 13.90
N PRO A 47 -1.17 -4.02 14.25
CA PRO A 47 -1.54 -3.26 15.45
C PRO A 47 -2.92 -2.59 15.38
N CYS A 48 -3.50 -2.48 14.19
CA CYS A 48 -4.73 -1.75 13.93
C CYS A 48 -5.80 -2.71 13.41
N ASN A 49 -6.33 -2.47 12.20
CA ASN A 49 -7.39 -3.27 11.58
C ASN A 49 -6.94 -4.72 11.34
N PRO A 50 -7.81 -5.73 11.55
CA PRO A 50 -7.53 -7.13 11.21
C PRO A 50 -7.78 -7.41 9.72
N SER A 51 -7.36 -6.52 8.81
CA SER A 51 -7.69 -6.66 7.38
C SER A 51 -6.57 -6.24 6.46
N ILE A 52 -6.48 -6.88 5.29
CA ILE A 52 -5.61 -6.53 4.18
C ILE A 52 -6.47 -6.18 2.95
N GLY A 53 -6.08 -5.11 2.25
CA GLY A 53 -6.75 -4.65 1.05
C GLY A 53 -7.86 -3.63 1.30
N GLY A 54 -8.86 -3.62 0.43
CA GLY A 54 -9.86 -2.56 0.32
C GLY A 54 -9.53 -1.54 -0.78
N PRO A 55 -10.26 -0.42 -0.88
CA PRO A 55 -10.10 0.52 -1.98
C PRO A 55 -8.65 1.03 -2.09
N ALA A 56 -8.07 0.95 -3.29
CA ALA A 56 -6.65 1.17 -3.63
C ALA A 56 -5.65 0.22 -2.94
N LYS A 57 -5.82 -0.06 -1.65
CA LYS A 57 -4.99 -1.00 -0.89
C LYS A 57 -4.94 -2.39 -1.52
N GLY A 58 -6.09 -2.92 -1.93
CA GLY A 58 -6.16 -4.22 -2.58
C GLY A 58 -5.48 -4.26 -3.96
N HIS A 59 -5.34 -3.11 -4.62
CA HIS A 59 -4.54 -3.01 -5.84
C HIS A 59 -3.06 -3.15 -5.52
N VAL A 60 -2.58 -2.47 -4.47
CA VAL A 60 -1.18 -2.57 -4.03
C VAL A 60 -0.84 -3.99 -3.61
N VAL A 61 -1.72 -4.72 -2.93
CA VAL A 61 -1.46 -6.12 -2.56
C VAL A 61 -1.26 -6.99 -3.81
N ARG A 62 -2.10 -6.83 -4.83
CA ARG A 62 -1.95 -7.51 -6.12
C ARG A 62 -0.68 -7.09 -6.87
N GLU A 63 -0.27 -5.83 -6.75
CA GLU A 63 0.99 -5.32 -7.32
C GLU A 63 2.22 -5.88 -6.60
N ILE A 64 2.19 -5.99 -5.27
CA ILE A 64 3.23 -6.65 -4.47
C ILE A 64 3.36 -8.11 -4.91
N ASP A 65 2.24 -8.83 -5.02
CA ASP A 65 2.25 -10.23 -5.47
C ASP A 65 2.81 -10.37 -6.90
N ALA A 66 2.39 -9.51 -7.83
CA ALA A 66 2.90 -9.51 -9.21
C ALA A 66 4.40 -9.24 -9.31
N LEU A 67 4.98 -8.47 -8.38
CA LEU A 67 6.43 -8.24 -8.29
C LEU A 67 7.18 -9.40 -7.60
N GLY A 68 6.47 -10.37 -7.00
CA GLY A 68 7.07 -11.51 -6.28
C GLY A 68 7.14 -11.34 -4.76
N GLY A 69 6.42 -10.38 -4.19
CA GLY A 69 6.28 -10.19 -2.76
C GLY A 69 5.36 -11.21 -2.08
N GLU A 70 5.32 -11.18 -0.74
CA GLU A 70 4.71 -12.24 0.06
C GLU A 70 3.31 -11.88 0.62
N MET A 71 2.99 -10.59 0.77
CA MET A 71 1.75 -10.13 1.41
C MET A 71 0.49 -10.78 0.84
N GLY A 72 0.40 -10.92 -0.49
CA GLY A 72 -0.74 -11.57 -1.17
C GLY A 72 -0.85 -13.06 -0.84
N ARG A 73 0.26 -13.80 -0.91
CA ARG A 73 0.30 -15.22 -0.54
C ARG A 73 -0.01 -15.43 0.94
N ASN A 74 0.50 -14.56 1.82
CA ASN A 74 0.32 -14.68 3.25
C ASN A 74 -1.13 -14.44 3.68
N ILE A 75 -1.81 -13.43 3.09
CA ILE A 75 -3.22 -13.18 3.39
C ILE A 75 -4.12 -14.31 2.86
N ASP A 76 -3.84 -14.86 1.67
CA ASP A 76 -4.62 -15.96 1.12
C ASP A 76 -4.55 -17.23 1.98
N LYS A 77 -3.42 -17.48 2.63
CA LYS A 77 -3.26 -18.58 3.60
C LYS A 77 -4.05 -18.36 4.89
N THR A 78 -4.28 -17.10 5.28
CA THR A 78 -4.69 -16.74 6.66
C THR A 78 -5.98 -15.94 6.76
N PHE A 79 -6.68 -15.71 5.65
CA PHE A 79 -7.94 -14.96 5.67
C PHE A 79 -9.03 -15.73 6.44
N ILE A 80 -9.91 -14.95 7.05
CA ILE A 80 -11.16 -15.40 7.69
C ILE A 80 -12.38 -14.78 7.02
N GLN A 81 -12.20 -13.90 6.03
CA GLN A 81 -13.26 -13.43 5.14
C GLN A 81 -12.62 -12.82 3.92
N MET A 82 -13.23 -12.98 2.75
CA MET A 82 -12.81 -12.32 1.51
C MET A 82 -14.03 -11.67 0.85
N ARG A 83 -13.86 -10.42 0.37
CA ARG A 83 -14.92 -9.68 -0.33
C ARG A 83 -14.34 -8.83 -1.46
N MET A 84 -15.02 -8.83 -2.60
CA MET A 84 -14.84 -7.84 -3.64
C MET A 84 -15.68 -6.60 -3.32
N LEU A 85 -15.01 -5.44 -3.24
CA LEU A 85 -15.68 -4.17 -2.97
C LEU A 85 -15.98 -3.41 -4.27
N ASN A 86 -17.01 -2.54 -4.21
CA ASN A 86 -17.46 -1.69 -5.32
C ASN A 86 -17.94 -2.45 -6.58
N THR A 87 -18.44 -3.68 -6.44
CA THR A 87 -18.95 -4.50 -7.56
C THR A 87 -20.05 -3.82 -8.38
N GLY A 88 -20.85 -2.92 -7.78
CA GLY A 88 -21.84 -2.10 -8.48
C GLY A 88 -21.28 -0.93 -9.32
N LYS A 89 -19.94 -0.79 -9.41
CA LYS A 89 -19.24 0.21 -10.24
C LYS A 89 -18.38 -0.50 -11.29
N GLY A 90 -17.73 0.25 -12.17
CA GLY A 90 -16.82 -0.33 -13.17
C GLY A 90 -15.55 -0.96 -12.58
N PRO A 91 -14.83 -1.81 -13.34
CA PRO A 91 -13.70 -2.61 -12.86
C PRO A 91 -12.52 -1.77 -12.37
N ALA A 92 -12.41 -0.52 -12.83
CA ALA A 92 -11.37 0.43 -12.38
C ALA A 92 -11.40 0.78 -10.88
N VAL A 93 -12.48 0.44 -10.16
CA VAL A 93 -12.60 0.71 -8.72
C VAL A 93 -12.93 -0.54 -7.89
N HIS A 94 -13.02 -1.71 -8.53
CA HIS A 94 -13.14 -2.99 -7.84
C HIS A 94 -11.87 -3.23 -7.04
N ALA A 95 -12.01 -3.71 -5.81
CA ALA A 95 -10.86 -4.01 -4.98
C ALA A 95 -11.19 -5.13 -4.00
N LEU A 96 -10.30 -6.12 -3.92
CA LEU A 96 -10.38 -7.16 -2.91
C LEU A 96 -10.06 -6.60 -1.54
N ARG A 97 -10.75 -7.15 -0.54
CA ARG A 97 -10.49 -6.95 0.88
C ARG A 97 -10.64 -8.29 1.60
N ALA A 98 -9.63 -8.65 2.38
CA ALA A 98 -9.66 -9.79 3.27
C ALA A 98 -9.66 -9.36 4.73
N GLN A 99 -10.46 -10.03 5.56
CA GLN A 99 -10.20 -10.09 7.00
C GLN A 99 -9.15 -11.15 7.25
N ALA A 100 -8.15 -10.84 8.07
CA ALA A 100 -7.06 -11.73 8.43
C ALA A 100 -7.32 -12.33 9.81
N ASP A 101 -6.98 -13.61 9.99
CA ASP A 101 -6.66 -14.10 11.34
C ASP A 101 -5.32 -13.49 11.73
N LYS A 102 -5.32 -12.52 12.66
CA LYS A 102 -4.12 -11.73 12.96
C LYS A 102 -2.96 -12.58 13.49
N PHE A 103 -3.27 -13.57 14.34
CA PHE A 103 -2.24 -14.45 14.90
C PHE A 103 -1.65 -15.33 13.80
N SER A 104 -2.50 -15.92 12.97
CA SER A 104 -2.08 -16.81 11.88
C SER A 104 -1.28 -16.03 10.83
N TYR A 105 -1.71 -14.84 10.42
CA TYR A 105 -0.97 -13.99 9.47
C TYR A 105 0.46 -13.72 9.93
N GLN A 106 0.61 -13.34 11.20
CA GLN A 106 1.91 -13.10 11.80
C GLN A 106 2.75 -14.39 11.87
N HIS A 107 2.15 -15.50 12.32
CA HIS A 107 2.86 -16.76 12.46
C HIS A 107 3.35 -17.30 11.11
N THR A 108 2.49 -17.28 10.09
CA THR A 108 2.83 -17.69 8.73
C THR A 108 3.90 -16.78 8.11
N MET A 109 3.85 -15.46 8.35
CA MET A 109 4.92 -14.58 7.85
C MET A 109 6.27 -14.86 8.53
N LYS A 110 6.27 -15.10 9.85
CA LYS A 110 7.49 -15.47 10.58
C LYS A 110 8.07 -16.78 10.05
N GLU A 111 7.23 -17.80 9.87
CA GLU A 111 7.62 -19.08 9.30
C GLU A 111 8.21 -18.92 7.89
N THR A 112 7.61 -18.07 7.05
CA THR A 112 8.14 -17.77 5.71
C THR A 112 9.53 -17.14 5.79
N LEU A 113 9.73 -16.15 6.67
CA LEU A 113 11.04 -15.50 6.85
C LEU A 113 12.10 -16.47 7.38
N GLU A 114 11.75 -17.35 8.31
CA GLU A 114 12.68 -18.32 8.90
C GLU A 114 13.10 -19.43 7.92
N LYS A 115 12.27 -19.70 6.90
CA LYS A 115 12.56 -20.68 5.83
C LYS A 115 13.28 -20.08 4.62
N GLU A 116 13.33 -18.76 4.50
CA GLU A 116 13.93 -18.09 3.36
C GLU A 116 15.46 -18.22 3.40
N GLU A 117 16.05 -18.75 2.32
CA GLU A 117 17.50 -18.86 2.21
C GLU A 117 18.15 -17.47 2.20
N LYS A 118 19.38 -17.36 2.73
CA LYS A 118 20.13 -16.09 2.83
C LYS A 118 19.47 -15.01 3.69
N LEU A 119 18.40 -15.33 4.41
CA LEU A 119 17.78 -14.44 5.37
C LEU A 119 18.08 -14.89 6.81
N THR A 120 18.83 -14.07 7.54
CA THR A 120 19.02 -14.25 8.99
C THR A 120 18.04 -13.37 9.74
N LEU A 121 17.23 -13.97 10.62
CA LEU A 121 16.33 -13.24 11.52
C LEU A 121 16.95 -13.10 12.93
N ARG A 122 16.99 -11.89 13.47
CA ARG A 122 17.63 -11.60 14.76
C ARG A 122 16.79 -10.68 15.64
N GLN A 123 16.64 -11.04 16.91
CA GLN A 123 16.10 -10.13 17.91
C GLN A 123 17.15 -9.12 18.38
N GLY A 124 16.82 -7.83 18.32
CA GLY A 124 17.66 -6.73 18.81
C GLY A 124 17.01 -5.37 18.58
N MET A 125 17.38 -4.40 19.42
CA MET A 125 17.06 -2.99 19.21
C MET A 125 18.24 -2.32 18.51
N VAL A 126 18.01 -1.68 17.36
CA VAL A 126 19.03 -0.86 16.70
C VAL A 126 19.02 0.53 17.32
N ASP A 127 20.17 0.96 17.83
CA ASP A 127 20.32 2.26 18.48
C ASP A 127 20.96 3.30 17.53
N ARG A 128 21.86 2.88 16.62
CA ARG A 128 22.63 3.79 15.76
C ARG A 128 22.94 3.20 14.39
N LEU A 129 23.13 4.06 13.40
CA LEU A 129 23.74 3.71 12.11
C LEU A 129 25.26 3.86 12.19
N ILE A 130 25.98 3.02 11.46
CA ILE A 130 27.43 3.17 11.24
C ILE A 130 27.61 3.95 9.94
N VAL A 131 28.36 5.07 10.01
CA VAL A 131 28.61 5.94 8.87
C VAL A 131 30.12 6.13 8.69
N GLU A 132 30.62 5.84 7.50
CA GLU A 132 32.02 5.99 7.11
C GLU A 132 32.07 6.74 5.79
N ASP A 133 32.91 7.78 5.70
CA ASP A 133 33.06 8.63 4.51
C ASP A 133 31.74 9.14 3.91
N GLY A 134 30.75 9.42 4.78
CA GLY A 134 29.43 9.91 4.37
C GLY A 134 28.51 8.84 3.77
N VAL A 135 28.80 7.55 3.97
CA VAL A 135 28.00 6.41 3.51
C VAL A 135 27.55 5.56 4.70
N CYS A 136 26.31 5.06 4.66
CA CYS A 136 25.82 4.12 5.67
C CYS A 136 26.39 2.71 5.41
N VAL A 137 27.11 2.16 6.39
CA VAL A 137 27.84 0.89 6.26
C VAL A 137 27.48 -0.15 7.33
N GLY A 138 26.37 0.06 8.05
CA GLY A 138 25.91 -0.88 9.06
C GLY A 138 25.09 -0.26 10.18
N VAL A 139 24.89 -1.03 11.25
CA VAL A 139 24.10 -0.65 12.42
C VAL A 139 24.76 -1.11 13.72
N VAL A 140 24.49 -0.38 14.79
CA VAL A 140 24.87 -0.74 16.16
C VAL A 140 23.61 -0.99 16.96
N THR A 141 23.55 -2.16 17.60
CA THR A 141 22.44 -2.53 18.48
C THR A 141 22.62 -2.00 19.89
N GLN A 142 21.56 -2.01 20.69
CA GLN A 142 21.55 -1.59 22.09
C GLN A 142 22.57 -2.33 22.97
N THR A 143 22.93 -3.57 22.61
CA THR A 143 23.98 -4.33 23.31
C THR A 143 25.41 -3.90 22.94
N GLY A 144 25.56 -2.92 22.04
CA GLY A 144 26.86 -2.49 21.52
C GLY A 144 27.43 -3.41 20.42
N THR A 145 26.62 -4.33 19.89
CA THR A 145 27.02 -5.19 18.78
C THR A 145 26.94 -4.43 17.46
N GLU A 146 28.02 -4.46 16.70
CA GLU A 146 28.13 -3.86 15.36
C GLU A 146 27.86 -4.89 14.27
N TYR A 147 26.94 -4.56 13.37
CA TYR A 147 26.66 -5.34 12.15
C TYR A 147 27.00 -4.48 10.94
N ARG A 148 27.81 -5.00 10.02
CA ARG A 148 28.24 -4.27 8.82
C ARG A 148 27.42 -4.69 7.61
N ALA A 149 27.10 -3.73 6.74
CA ALA A 149 26.48 -4.00 5.45
C ALA A 149 26.76 -2.93 4.40
N LYS A 150 26.52 -3.26 3.14
CA LYS A 150 26.65 -2.32 2.01
C LYS A 150 25.39 -1.46 1.84
N ALA A 151 24.24 -1.94 2.31
CA ALA A 151 22.99 -1.18 2.36
C ALA A 151 22.19 -1.49 3.62
N VAL A 152 21.44 -0.50 4.12
CA VAL A 152 20.57 -0.61 5.30
C VAL A 152 19.18 -0.09 4.94
N VAL A 153 18.13 -0.87 5.24
CA VAL A 153 16.72 -0.49 5.05
C VAL A 153 16.05 -0.30 6.41
N VAL A 154 15.61 0.90 6.74
CA VAL A 154 14.96 1.21 8.02
C VAL A 154 13.42 1.24 7.88
N THR A 155 12.74 0.41 8.67
CA THR A 155 11.29 0.17 8.61
C THR A 155 10.62 0.21 9.99
N THR A 156 10.96 1.22 10.79
CA THR A 156 10.65 1.33 12.23
C THR A 156 9.16 1.45 12.58
N GLY A 157 8.24 1.47 11.61
CA GLY A 157 6.81 1.56 11.86
C GLY A 157 6.47 2.79 12.70
N THR A 158 5.68 2.59 13.76
CA THR A 158 5.33 3.63 14.74
C THR A 158 6.15 3.49 16.04
N TYR A 159 7.31 2.82 16.00
CA TYR A 159 8.14 2.59 17.19
C TYR A 159 9.13 3.74 17.45
N LEU A 160 9.47 4.51 16.40
CA LEU A 160 10.45 5.60 16.48
C LEU A 160 9.90 6.75 17.35
N ARG A 161 10.47 6.93 18.55
CA ARG A 161 9.95 7.83 19.60
C ARG A 161 8.43 7.69 19.83
N GLY A 162 7.95 6.45 19.80
CA GLY A 162 6.55 6.08 19.99
C GLY A 162 5.99 6.59 21.33
N LYS A 163 4.83 7.24 21.29
CA LYS A 163 4.10 7.71 22.48
C LYS A 163 2.62 7.37 22.37
N VAL A 164 2.09 6.61 23.32
CA VAL A 164 0.67 6.29 23.42
C VAL A 164 -0.05 7.37 24.23
N ILE A 165 -1.24 7.73 23.76
CA ILE A 165 -2.08 8.80 24.31
C ILE A 165 -3.53 8.30 24.40
N MET A 166 -4.08 8.32 25.61
CA MET A 166 -5.44 7.89 25.93
C MET A 166 -6.02 8.78 27.03
N GLY A 167 -6.86 9.73 26.64
CA GLY A 167 -7.33 10.77 27.53
C GLY A 167 -6.17 11.57 28.11
N GLU A 168 -6.16 11.68 29.43
CA GLU A 168 -5.12 12.37 30.18
C GLU A 168 -3.85 11.50 30.36
N LEU A 169 -3.93 10.20 30.09
CA LEU A 169 -2.79 9.27 30.20
C LEU A 169 -1.91 9.34 28.96
N THR A 170 -0.62 9.58 29.16
CA THR A 170 0.40 9.50 28.11
C THR A 170 1.65 8.76 28.59
N TYR A 171 2.22 7.91 27.74
CA TYR A 171 3.43 7.15 28.06
C TYR A 171 4.20 6.75 26.79
N GLU A 172 5.51 6.57 26.92
CA GLU A 172 6.37 6.16 25.81
C GLU A 172 6.17 4.68 25.51
N SER A 173 5.76 4.37 24.27
CA SER A 173 5.53 3.00 23.84
C SER A 173 5.39 2.89 22.32
N GLY A 174 5.83 1.75 21.78
CA GLY A 174 5.36 1.27 20.48
C GLY A 174 3.93 0.69 20.58
N PRO A 175 3.40 0.15 19.48
CA PRO A 175 2.10 -0.52 19.50
C PRO A 175 2.04 -1.65 20.55
N ASN A 176 0.88 -1.85 21.16
CA ASN A 176 0.64 -2.96 22.10
C ASN A 176 1.68 -3.05 23.24
N ASN A 177 2.01 -1.91 23.86
CA ASN A 177 2.93 -1.78 24.99
C ASN A 177 4.36 -2.30 24.71
N GLN A 178 4.79 -2.29 23.45
CA GLN A 178 6.17 -2.65 23.09
C GLN A 178 7.14 -1.49 23.40
N GLN A 179 8.43 -1.82 23.53
CA GLN A 179 9.47 -0.82 23.75
C GLN A 179 9.62 0.11 22.53
N PRO A 180 9.66 1.45 22.73
CA PRO A 180 9.92 2.39 21.65
C PRO A 180 11.42 2.43 21.30
N SER A 181 11.74 2.85 20.07
CA SER A 181 13.11 3.13 19.64
C SER A 181 13.38 4.64 19.72
N VAL A 182 14.11 5.07 20.75
CA VAL A 182 14.39 6.49 21.01
C VAL A 182 15.72 6.92 20.42
N LYS A 183 16.80 6.18 20.73
CA LYS A 183 18.17 6.52 20.31
C LYS A 183 18.37 6.53 18.80
N LEU A 184 17.69 5.65 18.06
CA LEU A 184 17.75 5.67 16.60
C LEU A 184 17.17 6.96 16.02
N ALA A 185 16.11 7.50 16.65
CA ALA A 185 15.50 8.77 16.22
C ALA A 185 16.47 9.94 16.46
N GLU A 186 17.14 9.95 17.60
CA GLU A 186 18.18 10.92 17.93
C GLU A 186 19.34 10.83 16.94
N ASN A 187 19.81 9.62 16.65
CA ASN A 187 20.90 9.40 15.69
C ASN A 187 20.54 9.85 14.27
N LEU A 188 19.30 9.66 13.81
CA LEU A 188 18.84 10.19 12.52
C LEU A 188 18.88 11.73 12.49
N ARG A 189 18.51 12.40 13.60
CA ARG A 189 18.61 13.87 13.69
C ARG A 189 20.06 14.35 13.73
N GLU A 190 20.94 13.65 14.44
CA GLU A 190 22.39 13.93 14.45
C GLU A 190 23.01 13.83 13.06
N LEU A 191 22.54 12.86 12.25
CA LEU A 191 22.90 12.72 10.84
C LEU A 191 22.25 13.77 9.93
N GLY A 192 21.44 14.67 10.50
CA GLY A 192 20.86 15.83 9.83
C GLY A 192 19.56 15.53 9.08
N PHE A 193 18.85 14.44 9.37
CA PHE A 193 17.54 14.20 8.77
C PHE A 193 16.46 15.06 9.41
N ASP A 194 15.62 15.69 8.57
CA ASP A 194 14.42 16.38 9.04
C ASP A 194 13.36 15.35 9.41
N LEU A 195 12.94 15.35 10.68
CA LEU A 195 11.87 14.51 11.20
C LEU A 195 10.62 15.34 11.53
N VAL A 196 9.46 14.76 11.28
CA VAL A 196 8.14 15.28 11.65
C VAL A 196 7.41 14.28 12.53
N ARG A 197 6.48 14.76 13.36
CA ARG A 197 5.62 13.90 14.18
C ARG A 197 4.26 13.71 13.53
N PHE A 198 3.85 12.46 13.44
CA PHE A 198 2.50 12.09 13.04
C PHE A 198 1.80 11.31 14.13
N LYS A 199 0.46 11.29 14.05
CA LYS A 199 -0.38 10.44 14.88
C LYS A 199 -1.24 9.50 14.06
N THR A 200 -1.56 8.36 14.66
CA THR A 200 -2.64 7.49 14.19
C THR A 200 -3.43 6.95 15.38
N GLY A 201 -4.71 6.64 15.17
CA GLY A 201 -5.61 6.16 16.21
C GLY A 201 -6.13 4.77 15.91
N THR A 202 -6.31 3.96 16.95
CA THR A 202 -6.89 2.62 16.88
C THR A 202 -8.13 2.53 17.76
N PRO A 203 -9.18 1.79 17.37
CA PRO A 203 -10.38 1.63 18.18
C PRO A 203 -10.16 0.67 19.35
N PRO A 204 -11.10 0.64 20.31
CA PRO A 204 -11.15 -0.41 21.31
C PRO A 204 -11.38 -1.79 20.70
N ARG A 205 -10.98 -2.82 21.46
CA ARG A 205 -11.29 -4.23 21.21
C ARG A 205 -12.26 -4.69 22.28
N VAL A 206 -13.29 -5.42 21.87
CA VAL A 206 -14.40 -5.82 22.75
C VAL A 206 -14.58 -7.33 22.77
N HIS A 207 -15.16 -7.83 23.86
CA HIS A 207 -15.39 -9.25 24.07
C HIS A 207 -16.61 -9.77 23.29
N LYS A 208 -16.40 -10.72 22.37
CA LYS A 208 -17.41 -11.32 21.48
C LYS A 208 -18.71 -11.68 22.21
N ASP A 209 -18.60 -12.40 23.33
CA ASP A 209 -19.77 -12.98 24.02
C ASP A 209 -20.63 -11.92 24.74
N THR A 210 -20.19 -10.65 24.74
CA THR A 210 -20.92 -9.52 25.33
C THR A 210 -21.63 -8.66 24.28
N ILE A 211 -21.51 -9.03 23.00
CA ILE A 211 -22.18 -8.39 21.87
C ILE A 211 -23.49 -9.14 21.56
N ASP A 212 -24.59 -8.40 21.50
CA ASP A 212 -25.88 -8.91 21.01
C ASP A 212 -25.97 -8.73 19.49
N PHE A 213 -25.49 -9.73 18.76
CA PHE A 213 -25.50 -9.74 17.29
C PHE A 213 -26.91 -9.71 16.68
N SER A 214 -27.97 -10.03 17.44
CA SER A 214 -29.36 -9.97 16.95
C SER A 214 -29.82 -8.54 16.62
N LYS A 215 -29.13 -7.53 17.16
CA LYS A 215 -29.35 -6.11 16.90
C LYS A 215 -28.42 -5.53 15.81
N THR A 216 -27.63 -6.38 15.16
CA THR A 216 -26.66 -5.99 14.14
C THR A 216 -26.99 -6.63 12.80
N GLU A 217 -26.49 -6.05 11.70
CA GLU A 217 -26.68 -6.59 10.36
C GLU A 217 -25.47 -7.44 9.96
N ILE A 218 -25.71 -8.69 9.58
CA ILE A 218 -24.65 -9.58 9.11
C ILE A 218 -24.06 -9.10 7.78
N GLN A 219 -22.73 -9.14 7.68
CA GLN A 219 -21.97 -8.82 6.48
C GLN A 219 -21.08 -10.03 6.13
N PRO A 220 -21.59 -10.98 5.33
CA PRO A 220 -20.86 -12.18 4.97
C PRO A 220 -19.73 -11.87 3.97
N GLY A 221 -18.81 -12.83 3.84
CA GLY A 221 -17.87 -12.88 2.73
C GLY A 221 -18.53 -13.26 1.40
N ASP A 222 -17.78 -13.21 0.31
CA ASP A 222 -18.25 -13.70 -0.99
C ASP A 222 -18.31 -15.23 -0.97
N GLU A 223 -19.36 -15.83 -1.56
CA GLU A 223 -19.53 -17.29 -1.60
C GLU A 223 -18.41 -17.99 -2.37
N ASN A 224 -17.97 -17.38 -3.47
CA ASN A 224 -16.84 -17.83 -4.29
C ASN A 224 -15.72 -16.77 -4.22
N PRO A 225 -14.86 -16.82 -3.19
CA PRO A 225 -13.88 -15.78 -2.95
C PRO A 225 -12.78 -15.78 -4.03
N LYS A 226 -12.41 -14.59 -4.50
CA LYS A 226 -11.19 -14.39 -5.29
C LYS A 226 -10.00 -14.14 -4.36
N PHE A 227 -8.81 -14.53 -4.80
CA PHE A 227 -7.60 -14.47 -3.98
C PHE A 227 -6.74 -13.23 -4.29
N PHE A 228 -5.77 -12.90 -3.44
CA PHE A 228 -4.81 -11.82 -3.71
C PHE A 228 -3.61 -12.28 -4.53
N SER A 229 -3.13 -13.50 -4.32
CA SER A 229 -2.04 -14.07 -5.10
C SER A 229 -2.55 -14.71 -6.40
N TYR A 230 -1.82 -14.52 -7.50
CA TYR A 230 -2.11 -15.17 -8.77
C TYR A 230 -1.84 -16.69 -8.76
N GLU A 231 -1.18 -17.21 -7.72
CA GLU A 231 -0.86 -18.64 -7.57
C GLU A 231 -1.89 -19.39 -6.72
N THR A 232 -2.64 -18.69 -5.86
CA THR A 232 -3.71 -19.30 -5.06
C THR A 232 -4.88 -19.70 -5.97
N LYS A 233 -5.17 -21.01 -6.04
CA LYS A 233 -6.27 -21.54 -6.85
C LYS A 233 -7.52 -21.87 -6.05
N SER A 234 -7.36 -22.21 -4.78
CA SER A 234 -8.46 -22.54 -3.88
C SER A 234 -8.06 -22.29 -2.43
N SER A 235 -9.05 -22.29 -1.55
CA SER A 235 -8.85 -22.22 -0.11
C SER A 235 -9.96 -22.95 0.62
N ASP A 236 -9.58 -23.67 1.68
CA ASP A 236 -10.50 -24.35 2.60
C ASP A 236 -10.75 -23.52 3.87
N ASN A 237 -10.36 -22.23 3.85
CA ASN A 237 -10.52 -21.35 4.99
C ASN A 237 -11.99 -21.06 5.27
N GLU A 238 -12.44 -21.43 6.46
CA GLU A 238 -13.74 -21.01 6.99
C GLU A 238 -13.85 -19.47 7.01
N GLN A 239 -14.93 -18.95 6.40
CA GLN A 239 -15.25 -17.53 6.42
C GLN A 239 -16.15 -17.16 7.60
N LEU A 240 -15.70 -16.22 8.43
CA LEU A 240 -16.44 -15.60 9.52
C LEU A 240 -17.09 -14.30 9.03
N PRO A 241 -18.37 -14.02 9.37
CA PRO A 241 -19.01 -12.79 9.00
C PRO A 241 -18.48 -11.61 9.82
N CYS A 242 -18.54 -10.42 9.23
CA CYS A 242 -18.49 -9.16 9.97
C CYS A 242 -19.92 -8.72 10.30
N TRP A 243 -20.05 -7.73 11.16
CA TRP A 243 -21.36 -7.21 11.56
C TRP A 243 -21.39 -5.69 11.46
N LEU A 244 -22.48 -5.14 10.96
CA LEU A 244 -22.69 -3.71 10.78
C LEU A 244 -23.67 -3.20 11.85
N THR A 245 -23.26 -2.13 12.52
CA THR A 245 -24.09 -1.34 13.43
C THR A 245 -23.78 0.15 13.23
N TYR A 246 -24.36 1.01 14.05
CA TYR A 246 -24.25 2.45 13.91
C TYR A 246 -24.12 3.12 15.27
N THR A 247 -23.37 4.21 15.33
CA THR A 247 -23.48 5.16 16.46
C THR A 247 -24.90 5.77 16.50
N SER A 248 -25.27 6.29 17.66
CA SER A 248 -26.55 6.95 17.89
C SER A 248 -26.35 8.43 18.25
N VAL A 249 -27.46 9.17 18.35
CA VAL A 249 -27.45 10.55 18.88
C VAL A 249 -26.90 10.57 20.30
N ASP A 250 -27.23 9.55 21.11
CA ASP A 250 -26.69 9.40 22.47
C ASP A 250 -25.17 9.20 22.45
N THR A 251 -24.64 8.41 21.51
CA THR A 251 -23.19 8.28 21.33
C THR A 251 -22.55 9.65 21.05
N HIS A 252 -23.18 10.46 20.19
CA HIS A 252 -22.65 11.78 19.83
C HIS A 252 -22.72 12.74 21.01
N GLN A 253 -23.78 12.68 21.81
CA GLN A 253 -23.90 13.48 23.03
C GLN A 253 -22.79 13.15 24.03
N ILE A 254 -22.54 11.85 24.28
CA ILE A 254 -21.45 11.39 25.15
C ILE A 254 -20.09 11.93 24.66
N ILE A 255 -19.85 11.89 23.34
CA ILE A 255 -18.63 12.44 22.74
C ILE A 255 -18.55 13.95 22.98
N ASN A 256 -19.61 14.69 22.65
CA ASN A 256 -19.65 16.15 22.75
C ASN A 256 -19.42 16.64 24.18
N ASP A 257 -20.05 16.00 25.16
CA ASP A 257 -19.89 16.33 26.59
C ASP A 257 -18.45 16.11 27.08
N ASN A 258 -17.68 15.24 26.41
CA ASN A 258 -16.33 14.86 26.79
C ASN A 258 -15.24 15.37 25.83
N LEU A 259 -15.56 16.22 24.84
CA LEU A 259 -14.57 16.73 23.88
C LEU A 259 -13.38 17.43 24.55
N HIS A 260 -13.61 18.10 25.67
CA HIS A 260 -12.57 18.76 26.46
C HIS A 260 -11.51 17.79 27.03
N ARG A 261 -11.85 16.50 27.15
CA ARG A 261 -10.96 15.42 27.61
C ARG A 261 -10.27 14.68 26.46
N ALA A 262 -10.69 14.92 25.22
CA ALA A 262 -10.06 14.30 24.06
C ALA A 262 -8.69 14.97 23.79
N PRO A 263 -7.59 14.19 23.71
CA PRO A 263 -6.23 14.69 23.53
C PRO A 263 -6.02 15.61 22.32
N MET A 264 -6.82 15.40 21.27
CA MET A 264 -6.79 16.23 20.07
C MET A 264 -7.25 17.67 20.33
N TYR A 265 -8.18 17.87 21.27
CA TYR A 265 -8.76 19.18 21.59
C TYR A 265 -8.14 19.81 22.84
N SER A 266 -7.54 19.01 23.73
CA SER A 266 -6.81 19.52 24.90
C SER A 266 -5.38 19.99 24.59
N GLY A 267 -4.87 19.74 23.38
CA GLY A 267 -3.53 20.13 22.94
C GLY A 267 -2.41 19.17 23.37
N LEU A 268 -2.74 17.99 23.90
CA LEU A 268 -1.76 16.97 24.32
C LEU A 268 -1.08 16.25 23.15
N ILE A 269 -1.67 16.33 21.96
CA ILE A 269 -1.13 15.76 20.73
C ILE A 269 -0.37 16.85 19.97
N GLU A 270 0.91 16.59 19.69
CA GLU A 270 1.76 17.40 18.82
C GLU A 270 1.62 17.00 17.34
N GLY A 271 1.42 15.71 17.07
CA GLY A 271 1.46 15.12 15.74
C GLY A 271 0.19 15.35 14.90
N THR A 272 0.40 15.59 13.61
CA THR A 272 -0.71 15.71 12.65
C THR A 272 -1.33 14.34 12.37
N GLY A 273 -2.67 14.26 12.43
CA GLY A 273 -3.43 13.03 12.15
C GLY A 273 -3.98 12.97 10.72
N PRO A 274 -4.46 11.80 10.27
CA PRO A 274 -4.96 11.64 8.90
C PRO A 274 -6.33 12.29 8.70
N ARG A 275 -6.44 13.24 7.75
CA ARG A 275 -7.71 13.90 7.39
C ARG A 275 -8.80 12.95 6.90
N TYR A 276 -8.43 11.91 6.16
CA TYR A 276 -9.38 10.97 5.53
C TYR A 276 -9.86 9.85 6.46
N CYS A 277 -9.27 9.72 7.66
CA CYS A 277 -9.69 8.75 8.66
C CYS A 277 -9.54 9.37 10.05
N PRO A 278 -10.36 10.38 10.34
CA PRO A 278 -10.35 11.03 11.64
C PRO A 278 -10.80 10.04 12.71
N SER A 279 -10.42 10.30 13.96
CA SER A 279 -11.03 9.62 15.10
C SER A 279 -12.52 9.93 15.20
N ILE A 280 -13.29 9.11 15.91
CA ILE A 280 -14.74 9.28 16.01
C ILE A 280 -15.10 10.65 16.60
N GLU A 281 -14.33 11.14 17.57
CA GLU A 281 -14.54 12.45 18.16
C GLU A 281 -14.28 13.61 17.18
N ASP A 282 -13.34 13.47 16.25
CA ASP A 282 -13.10 14.46 15.18
C ASP A 282 -14.14 14.33 14.06
N LYS A 283 -14.61 13.11 13.79
CA LYS A 283 -15.67 12.84 12.81
C LYS A 283 -17.01 13.45 13.23
N VAL A 284 -17.41 13.30 14.50
CA VAL A 284 -18.65 13.88 15.03
C VAL A 284 -18.63 15.40 14.97
N VAL A 285 -17.50 16.05 15.26
CA VAL A 285 -17.37 17.51 15.16
C VAL A 285 -17.41 17.99 13.70
N ARG A 286 -16.68 17.33 12.80
CA ARG A 286 -16.62 17.74 11.38
C ARG A 286 -17.90 17.48 10.60
N PHE A 287 -18.65 16.45 10.99
CA PHE A 287 -19.88 16.01 10.33
C PHE A 287 -21.05 16.02 11.32
N ALA A 288 -21.20 17.14 12.04
CA ALA A 288 -22.22 17.31 13.06
C ALA A 288 -23.67 17.24 12.52
N ASP A 289 -23.85 17.39 11.21
CA ASP A 289 -25.12 17.20 10.50
C ASP A 289 -25.56 15.73 10.44
N LYS A 290 -24.63 14.78 10.60
CA LYS A 290 -24.93 13.35 10.54
C LYS A 290 -25.38 12.83 11.89
N SER A 291 -26.61 12.32 11.94
CA SER A 291 -27.19 11.72 13.16
C SER A 291 -26.61 10.35 13.55
N LYS A 292 -25.84 9.72 12.65
CA LYS A 292 -25.18 8.42 12.90
C LYS A 292 -23.98 8.19 11.99
N HIS A 293 -23.08 7.33 12.45
CA HIS A 293 -21.90 6.87 11.75
C HIS A 293 -21.83 5.34 11.76
N GLN A 294 -21.47 4.73 10.62
CA GLN A 294 -21.31 3.28 10.47
C GLN A 294 -20.16 2.75 11.30
N ILE A 295 -20.38 1.58 11.91
CA ILE A 295 -19.42 0.81 12.68
C ILE A 295 -19.44 -0.64 12.18
N PHE A 296 -18.27 -1.20 11.90
CA PHE A 296 -18.13 -2.63 11.62
C PHE A 296 -17.49 -3.33 12.81
N LEU A 297 -18.11 -4.42 13.25
CA LEU A 297 -17.56 -5.34 14.24
C LEU A 297 -16.87 -6.47 13.47
N GLU A 298 -15.55 -6.45 13.51
CA GLU A 298 -14.69 -7.33 12.72
C GLU A 298 -13.96 -8.31 13.66
N PRO A 299 -14.08 -9.64 13.50
CA PRO A 299 -13.35 -10.60 14.33
C PRO A 299 -11.84 -10.45 14.11
N GLU A 300 -11.03 -10.51 15.17
CA GLU A 300 -9.56 -10.44 15.04
C GLU A 300 -8.91 -11.81 14.67
N GLY A 301 -9.67 -12.90 14.74
CA GLY A 301 -9.22 -14.25 14.41
C GLY A 301 -10.22 -15.33 14.81
N LYS A 302 -9.96 -16.59 14.42
CA LYS A 302 -10.82 -17.75 14.71
C LYS A 302 -10.75 -18.15 16.19
N ASN A 303 -9.55 -18.08 16.76
CA ASN A 303 -9.24 -18.56 18.11
C ASN A 303 -9.15 -17.43 19.15
N THR A 304 -9.92 -16.36 18.95
CA THR A 304 -10.00 -15.24 19.90
C THR A 304 -11.44 -14.77 20.09
N LYS A 305 -11.70 -14.14 21.23
CA LYS A 305 -12.95 -13.45 21.52
C LYS A 305 -12.85 -11.94 21.24
N GLU A 306 -11.71 -11.45 20.76
CA GLU A 306 -11.53 -10.05 20.43
C GLU A 306 -12.24 -9.66 19.13
N TYR A 307 -13.09 -8.65 19.21
CA TYR A 307 -13.68 -7.97 18.05
C TYR A 307 -13.13 -6.54 17.95
N TYR A 308 -12.68 -6.18 16.76
CA TYR A 308 -12.22 -4.86 16.40
C TYR A 308 -13.43 -3.98 16.01
N VAL A 309 -13.55 -2.82 16.66
CA VAL A 309 -14.68 -1.89 16.46
C VAL A 309 -14.34 -0.85 15.39
N GLN A 310 -14.30 -1.29 14.13
CA GLN A 310 -13.92 -0.46 13.00
C GLN A 310 -14.88 0.73 12.82
N GLY A 311 -14.31 1.92 12.66
CA GLY A 311 -15.06 3.17 12.61
C GLY A 311 -15.10 3.94 13.94
N LEU A 312 -14.62 3.34 15.04
CA LEU A 312 -14.57 3.94 16.38
C LEU A 312 -13.15 4.21 16.88
N SER A 313 -12.19 4.51 15.98
CA SER A 313 -10.85 4.94 16.41
C SER A 313 -10.98 6.15 17.31
N THR A 314 -10.38 6.11 18.51
CA THR A 314 -10.53 7.17 19.50
C THR A 314 -9.30 7.27 20.38
N SER A 315 -9.12 8.44 20.97
CA SER A 315 -8.12 8.69 22.02
C SER A 315 -8.75 9.18 23.32
N MET A 316 -10.07 9.04 23.47
CA MET A 316 -10.80 9.41 24.69
C MET A 316 -10.36 8.57 25.91
N PRO A 317 -10.59 9.04 27.14
CA PRO A 317 -10.41 8.25 28.37
C PRO A 317 -11.25 6.96 28.39
N GLU A 318 -10.79 5.94 29.13
CA GLU A 318 -11.42 4.61 29.18
C GLU A 318 -12.90 4.64 29.59
N ASP A 319 -13.27 5.43 30.60
CA ASP A 319 -14.64 5.58 31.07
C ASP A 319 -15.57 6.10 29.97
N VAL A 320 -15.08 7.06 29.18
CA VAL A 320 -15.82 7.63 28.04
C VAL A 320 -15.91 6.61 26.91
N GLN A 321 -14.85 5.86 26.63
CA GLN A 321 -14.87 4.79 25.63
C GLN A 321 -15.93 3.75 25.92
N LEU A 322 -16.01 3.28 27.18
CA LEU A 322 -17.02 2.31 27.58
C LEU A 322 -18.43 2.88 27.47
N ALA A 323 -18.64 4.14 27.86
CA ALA A 323 -19.92 4.82 27.72
C ALA A 323 -20.34 4.95 26.24
N MET A 324 -19.43 5.37 25.36
CA MET A 324 -19.66 5.44 23.92
C MET A 324 -20.06 4.07 23.36
N LEU A 325 -19.30 3.03 23.67
CA LEU A 325 -19.57 1.67 23.20
C LEU A 325 -20.94 1.17 23.67
N ARG A 326 -21.31 1.38 24.94
CA ARG A 326 -22.60 0.92 25.48
C ARG A 326 -23.82 1.68 24.95
N SER A 327 -23.61 2.81 24.26
CA SER A 327 -24.68 3.54 23.56
C SER A 327 -24.97 3.01 22.14
N ILE A 328 -24.14 2.09 21.64
CA ILE A 328 -24.27 1.50 20.30
C ILE A 328 -25.23 0.30 20.35
N PRO A 329 -26.22 0.18 19.44
CA PRO A 329 -27.11 -0.98 19.38
C PRO A 329 -26.34 -2.29 19.26
N GLY A 330 -26.67 -3.25 20.13
CA GLY A 330 -25.99 -4.55 20.23
C GLY A 330 -24.79 -4.56 21.18
N MET A 331 -24.38 -3.41 21.72
CA MET A 331 -23.21 -3.27 22.58
C MET A 331 -23.55 -2.77 23.99
N GLU A 332 -24.82 -2.79 24.40
CA GLU A 332 -25.28 -2.19 25.65
C GLU A 332 -24.64 -2.80 26.91
N LYS A 333 -24.19 -4.05 26.82
CA LYS A 333 -23.51 -4.80 27.89
C LYS A 333 -22.05 -5.12 27.55
N VAL A 334 -21.49 -4.46 26.54
CA VAL A 334 -20.17 -4.82 26.03
C VAL A 334 -19.09 -4.64 27.08
N GLU A 335 -18.12 -5.55 27.04
CA GLU A 335 -16.89 -5.50 27.83
C GLU A 335 -15.69 -5.16 26.95
N LEU A 336 -14.87 -4.22 27.45
CA LEU A 336 -13.60 -3.84 26.83
C LEU A 336 -12.55 -4.92 27.13
N MET A 337 -11.84 -5.35 26.08
CA MET A 337 -10.64 -6.17 26.18
C MET A 337 -9.38 -5.33 26.01
N ARG A 338 -9.43 -4.31 25.14
CA ARG A 338 -8.37 -3.31 24.97
C ARG A 338 -8.98 -1.94 24.68
N ASN A 339 -8.40 -0.90 25.26
CA ASN A 339 -8.82 0.46 24.99
C ASN A 339 -8.34 0.92 23.62
N GLY A 340 -9.10 1.81 22.99
CA GLY A 340 -8.63 2.62 21.87
C GLY A 340 -7.60 3.64 22.37
N TYR A 341 -6.68 4.01 21.49
CA TYR A 341 -5.66 5.01 21.80
C TYR A 341 -5.14 5.66 20.52
N ALA A 342 -4.48 6.82 20.68
CA ALA A 342 -3.62 7.39 19.66
C ALA A 342 -2.16 7.04 19.93
N ILE A 343 -1.37 6.84 18.87
CA ILE A 343 0.07 6.72 18.94
C ILE A 343 0.72 7.81 18.08
N GLU A 344 1.64 8.55 18.70
CA GLU A 344 2.53 9.48 18.02
C GLU A 344 3.86 8.82 17.72
N TYR A 345 4.46 9.17 16.60
CA TYR A 345 5.74 8.64 16.16
C TYR A 345 6.45 9.63 15.24
N ASP A 346 7.78 9.49 15.16
CA ASP A 346 8.60 10.26 14.23
C ASP A 346 8.59 9.63 12.83
N ALA A 347 8.54 10.47 11.81
CA ALA A 347 8.68 10.12 10.40
C ALA A 347 9.69 11.06 9.73
N ILE A 348 10.46 10.54 8.78
CA ILE A 348 11.34 11.33 7.92
C ILE A 348 10.49 12.07 6.89
N VAL A 349 10.80 13.35 6.64
CA VAL A 349 10.18 14.09 5.54
C VAL A 349 10.53 13.42 4.21
N PRO A 350 9.57 12.85 3.46
CA PRO A 350 9.88 11.92 2.36
C PRO A 350 10.51 12.58 1.13
N THR A 351 10.48 13.91 1.01
CA THR A 351 11.21 14.63 -0.06
C THR A 351 12.73 14.52 0.09
N GLN A 352 13.23 14.02 1.22
CA GLN A 352 14.64 13.68 1.44
C GLN A 352 15.04 12.34 0.78
N LEU A 353 14.10 11.64 0.15
CA LEU A 353 14.33 10.37 -0.55
C LEU A 353 14.36 10.57 -2.06
N TRP A 354 15.14 9.72 -2.74
CA TRP A 354 15.01 9.48 -4.16
C TRP A 354 13.78 8.61 -4.45
N PRO A 355 13.26 8.58 -5.69
CA PRO A 355 12.20 7.63 -6.08
C PRO A 355 12.58 6.15 -5.90
N THR A 356 13.86 5.85 -5.69
CA THR A 356 14.38 4.53 -5.33
C THR A 356 14.17 4.16 -3.86
N LEU A 357 13.68 5.11 -3.04
CA LEU A 357 13.59 5.08 -1.58
C LEU A 357 14.94 5.15 -0.85
N GLU A 358 16.04 5.33 -1.58
CA GLU A 358 17.33 5.68 -0.99
C GLU A 358 17.31 7.13 -0.49
N THR A 359 17.95 7.39 0.65
CA THR A 359 18.07 8.77 1.15
C THR A 359 19.05 9.58 0.31
N LYS A 360 18.73 10.86 0.07
CA LYS A 360 19.60 11.80 -0.65
C LYS A 360 20.85 12.17 0.13
N LYS A 361 20.72 12.23 1.46
CA LYS A 361 21.76 12.72 2.37
C LYS A 361 22.78 11.66 2.72
N LEU A 362 22.36 10.39 2.83
CA LEU A 362 23.23 9.30 3.26
C LEU A 362 23.08 8.10 2.30
N PRO A 363 23.97 8.00 1.29
CA PRO A 363 24.02 6.84 0.41
C PRO A 363 24.14 5.53 1.20
N GLY A 364 23.52 4.46 0.70
CA GLY A 364 23.44 3.16 1.36
C GLY A 364 22.29 3.05 2.37
N LEU A 365 21.66 4.16 2.78
CA LEU A 365 20.48 4.14 3.65
C LEU A 365 19.20 4.23 2.82
N PHE A 366 18.28 3.31 3.05
CA PHE A 366 16.93 3.29 2.51
C PHE A 366 15.92 3.33 3.65
N THR A 367 14.73 3.89 3.39
CA THR A 367 13.64 3.89 4.38
C THR A 367 12.33 3.50 3.73
N ALA A 368 11.48 2.76 4.45
CA ALA A 368 10.20 2.28 3.91
C ALA A 368 9.11 2.15 4.98
N GLY A 369 7.87 2.44 4.57
CA GLY A 369 6.68 2.32 5.41
C GLY A 369 6.37 3.59 6.20
N GLN A 370 5.87 3.42 7.42
CA GLN A 370 5.35 4.53 8.24
C GLN A 370 6.43 5.58 8.56
N ILE A 371 7.72 5.19 8.59
CA ILE A 371 8.83 6.14 8.73
C ILE A 371 8.89 7.14 7.57
N ASN A 372 8.36 6.82 6.38
CA ASN A 372 8.24 7.74 5.25
C ASN A 372 6.95 8.58 5.29
N GLY A 373 6.19 8.50 6.38
CA GLY A 373 4.97 9.25 6.55
C GLY A 373 3.73 8.63 5.91
N THR A 374 3.73 7.33 5.55
CA THR A 374 2.50 6.63 5.15
C THR A 374 1.75 6.04 6.34
N SER A 375 0.50 5.64 6.12
CA SER A 375 -0.31 4.91 7.10
C SER A 375 -1.10 3.78 6.44
N GLY A 376 -0.59 2.56 6.55
CA GLY A 376 -1.28 1.34 6.17
C GLY A 376 -0.30 0.19 5.98
N TYR A 377 -0.80 -1.04 6.03
CA TYR A 377 0.05 -2.22 5.87
C TYR A 377 0.51 -2.35 4.42
N GLU A 378 -0.40 -2.12 3.48
CA GLU A 378 -0.20 -2.26 2.04
C GLU A 378 0.73 -1.16 1.52
N GLU A 379 0.53 0.10 1.93
CA GLU A 379 1.45 1.19 1.63
C GLU A 379 2.85 0.94 2.19
N ALA A 380 2.96 0.27 3.33
CA ALA A 380 4.23 -0.07 3.93
C ALA A 380 4.93 -1.21 3.18
N ALA A 381 4.23 -2.30 2.91
CA ALA A 381 4.73 -3.43 2.15
C ALA A 381 5.13 -3.05 0.72
N GLY A 382 4.33 -2.21 0.05
CA GLY A 382 4.64 -1.70 -1.29
C GLY A 382 5.89 -0.83 -1.35
N GLN A 383 6.21 -0.08 -0.27
CA GLN A 383 7.51 0.57 -0.15
C GLN A 383 8.62 -0.40 0.22
N GLY A 384 8.32 -1.36 1.10
CA GLY A 384 9.25 -2.38 1.57
C GLY A 384 9.86 -3.18 0.43
N ILE A 385 9.02 -3.74 -0.44
CA ILE A 385 9.48 -4.51 -1.61
C ILE A 385 10.39 -3.66 -2.51
N MET A 386 10.02 -2.40 -2.78
CA MET A 386 10.82 -1.51 -3.63
C MET A 386 12.16 -1.13 -2.98
N ALA A 387 12.18 -0.85 -1.68
CA ALA A 387 13.40 -0.56 -0.94
C ALA A 387 14.32 -1.78 -0.87
N GLY A 388 13.77 -2.98 -0.65
CA GLY A 388 14.53 -4.24 -0.64
C GLY A 388 15.13 -4.58 -2.01
N ILE A 389 14.36 -4.42 -3.09
CA ILE A 389 14.83 -4.57 -4.47
C ILE A 389 16.00 -3.62 -4.74
N ASN A 390 15.82 -2.32 -4.43
CA ASN A 390 16.84 -1.32 -4.74
C ASN A 390 18.07 -1.43 -3.85
N ALA A 391 17.93 -1.83 -2.59
CA ALA A 391 19.06 -2.16 -1.73
C ALA A 391 19.88 -3.32 -2.29
N ALA A 392 19.24 -4.43 -2.68
CA ALA A 392 19.92 -5.57 -3.29
C ALA A 392 20.60 -5.20 -4.61
N ARG A 393 19.92 -4.45 -5.48
CA ARG A 393 20.49 -4.00 -6.77
C ARG A 393 21.68 -3.06 -6.60
N LYS A 394 21.63 -2.15 -5.62
CA LYS A 394 22.77 -1.30 -5.27
C LYS A 394 23.98 -2.13 -4.87
N VAL A 395 23.78 -3.16 -4.04
CA VAL A 395 24.86 -4.08 -3.64
C VAL A 395 25.41 -4.88 -4.83
N GLN A 396 24.55 -5.25 -5.77
CA GLN A 396 24.91 -5.97 -6.99
C GLN A 396 25.51 -5.05 -8.07
N GLY A 397 25.59 -3.73 -7.86
CA GLY A 397 26.04 -2.77 -8.87
C GLY A 397 25.10 -2.67 -10.08
N LYS A 398 23.81 -2.93 -9.91
CA LYS A 398 22.77 -2.84 -10.95
C LYS A 398 21.97 -1.55 -10.81
N GLU A 399 21.48 -1.04 -11.95
CA GLU A 399 20.58 0.12 -11.99
C GLU A 399 19.33 -0.08 -11.14
N PRO A 400 18.86 0.91 -10.38
CA PRO A 400 17.66 0.76 -9.53
C PRO A 400 16.39 0.60 -10.36
N VAL A 401 15.37 0.00 -9.75
CA VAL A 401 14.01 -0.08 -10.31
C VAL A 401 13.16 1.04 -9.72
N ILE A 402 12.51 1.80 -10.60
CA ILE A 402 11.54 2.82 -10.26
C ILE A 402 10.26 2.50 -11.03
N LEU A 403 9.16 2.31 -10.31
CA LEU A 403 7.86 2.09 -10.96
C LEU A 403 7.26 3.43 -11.37
N ASP A 404 6.91 3.54 -12.64
CA ASP A 404 6.19 4.68 -13.16
C ASP A 404 4.78 4.76 -12.56
N ARG A 405 4.24 5.98 -12.46
CA ARG A 405 2.85 6.21 -12.03
C ARG A 405 1.82 5.52 -12.92
N SER A 406 2.15 5.22 -14.18
CA SER A 406 1.30 4.48 -15.11
C SER A 406 1.44 2.96 -14.99
N GLN A 407 2.42 2.47 -14.23
CA GLN A 407 2.65 1.04 -14.03
C GLN A 407 1.98 0.51 -12.78
N GLY A 408 1.76 1.32 -11.74
CA GLY A 408 1.09 0.86 -10.51
C GLY A 408 0.80 1.92 -9.47
N TYR A 409 -0.09 1.59 -8.53
CA TYR A 409 -0.36 2.37 -7.33
C TYR A 409 0.87 2.50 -6.42
N ILE A 410 1.77 1.51 -6.40
CA ILE A 410 3.08 1.63 -5.72
C ILE A 410 3.88 2.81 -6.30
N GLY A 411 3.96 2.93 -7.63
CA GLY A 411 4.62 4.05 -8.31
C GLY A 411 3.96 5.40 -8.03
N VAL A 412 2.63 5.45 -8.05
CA VAL A 412 1.84 6.65 -7.68
C VAL A 412 2.14 7.10 -6.25
N MET A 413 2.17 6.17 -5.30
CA MET A 413 2.44 6.44 -3.90
C MET A 413 3.86 6.98 -3.69
N ILE A 414 4.87 6.28 -4.22
CA ILE A 414 6.28 6.67 -4.03
C ILE A 414 6.52 8.04 -4.67
N ASP A 415 6.04 8.27 -5.91
CA ASP A 415 6.19 9.56 -6.58
C ASP A 415 5.50 10.69 -5.80
N ASP A 416 4.28 10.48 -5.28
CA ASP A 416 3.60 11.47 -4.44
C ASP A 416 4.43 11.81 -3.20
N LEU A 417 4.96 10.80 -2.50
CA LEU A 417 5.75 10.99 -1.26
C LEU A 417 7.03 11.80 -1.52
N VAL A 418 7.84 11.39 -2.50
CA VAL A 418 9.16 11.99 -2.74
C VAL A 418 9.09 13.32 -3.49
N THR A 419 7.99 13.57 -4.20
CA THR A 419 7.81 14.79 -5.03
C THR A 419 6.96 15.84 -4.34
N LYS A 420 5.83 15.45 -3.72
CA LYS A 420 4.89 16.39 -3.09
C LYS A 420 5.12 16.52 -1.59
N GLY A 421 5.79 15.54 -0.97
CA GLY A 421 5.88 15.44 0.47
C GLY A 421 4.54 15.05 1.10
N THR A 422 4.49 15.04 2.42
CA THR A 422 3.24 14.86 3.16
C THR A 422 3.28 15.61 4.48
N ASN A 423 2.18 16.28 4.82
CA ASN A 423 2.02 17.02 6.08
C ASN A 423 1.12 16.28 7.08
N GLU A 424 0.60 15.12 6.68
CA GLU A 424 -0.19 14.19 7.47
C GLU A 424 0.15 12.76 7.01
N PRO A 425 -0.26 11.70 7.72
CA PRO A 425 -0.04 10.34 7.24
C PRO A 425 -0.67 10.11 5.85
N TYR A 426 0.17 9.84 4.85
CA TYR A 426 -0.26 9.55 3.50
C TYR A 426 -1.08 8.26 3.48
N ARG A 427 -2.27 8.34 2.90
CA ARG A 427 -3.14 7.20 2.65
C ARG A 427 -3.42 7.08 1.17
N LEU A 428 -3.35 5.84 0.69
CA LEU A 428 -3.67 5.54 -0.68
C LEU A 428 -5.18 5.61 -0.90
N LEU A 429 -5.59 6.29 -1.97
CA LEU A 429 -6.96 6.39 -2.43
C LEU A 429 -6.96 6.16 -3.92
N THR A 430 -8.00 5.50 -4.45
CA THR A 430 -8.15 5.31 -5.89
C THR A 430 -8.20 6.65 -6.62
N SER A 431 -8.66 7.70 -5.93
CA SER A 431 -8.74 9.05 -6.47
C SER A 431 -7.40 9.67 -6.86
N ARG A 432 -6.28 9.20 -6.27
CA ARG A 432 -4.93 9.73 -6.50
C ARG A 432 -4.28 9.22 -7.78
N ALA A 433 -4.78 8.12 -8.34
CA ALA A 433 -4.33 7.60 -9.62
C ALA A 433 -5.08 8.26 -10.78
N GLU A 434 -4.33 8.79 -11.74
CA GLU A 434 -4.85 9.41 -12.96
C GLU A 434 -5.34 8.36 -13.96
N TYR A 435 -4.70 7.18 -13.99
CA TYR A 435 -4.92 6.10 -14.96
C TYR A 435 -5.61 4.88 -14.34
N ARG A 436 -6.69 5.09 -13.56
CA ARG A 436 -7.36 4.02 -12.79
C ARG A 436 -7.79 2.82 -13.63
N LEU A 437 -8.14 3.03 -14.89
CA LEU A 437 -8.57 1.95 -15.78
C LEU A 437 -7.40 1.12 -16.31
N LEU A 438 -6.18 1.67 -16.34
CA LEU A 438 -4.96 0.89 -16.63
C LEU A 438 -4.47 0.17 -15.38
N LEU A 439 -4.58 0.82 -14.22
CA LEU A 439 -4.05 0.35 -12.94
C LEU A 439 -5.08 -0.48 -12.17
N ARG A 440 -5.75 -1.44 -12.80
CA ARG A 440 -6.81 -2.19 -12.11
C ARG A 440 -6.22 -3.26 -11.20
N HIS A 441 -7.05 -3.74 -10.27
CA HIS A 441 -6.66 -4.82 -9.38
C HIS A 441 -6.42 -6.13 -10.16
N ASP A 442 -7.19 -6.36 -11.23
CA ASP A 442 -7.27 -7.63 -11.99
C ASP A 442 -6.12 -7.85 -12.99
N ASN A 443 -5.34 -6.80 -13.28
CA ASN A 443 -4.30 -6.83 -14.32
C ASN A 443 -2.92 -6.45 -13.79
N ALA A 444 -2.68 -6.56 -12.47
CA ALA A 444 -1.40 -6.19 -11.90
C ALA A 444 -0.26 -7.09 -12.42
N ASP A 445 -0.55 -8.37 -12.68
CA ASP A 445 0.37 -9.31 -13.32
C ASP A 445 0.77 -8.87 -14.73
N LEU A 446 -0.18 -8.47 -15.56
CA LEU A 446 0.05 -7.95 -16.91
C LEU A 446 0.96 -6.70 -16.92
N ARG A 447 1.03 -5.97 -15.79
CA ARG A 447 1.81 -4.75 -15.64
C ARG A 447 3.20 -4.98 -15.04
N LEU A 448 3.33 -5.92 -14.10
CA LEU A 448 4.49 -5.98 -13.19
C LEU A 448 5.20 -7.34 -13.15
N THR A 449 4.59 -8.44 -13.60
CA THR A 449 5.20 -9.78 -13.52
C THR A 449 6.49 -9.89 -14.33
N GLU A 450 6.55 -9.26 -15.52
CA GLU A 450 7.76 -9.22 -16.34
C GLU A 450 8.91 -8.51 -15.60
N ILE A 451 8.63 -7.39 -14.92
CA ILE A 451 9.62 -6.69 -14.08
C ILE A 451 10.09 -7.60 -12.94
N GLY A 452 9.16 -8.29 -12.27
CA GLY A 452 9.48 -9.23 -11.19
C GLY A 452 10.36 -10.39 -11.66
N HIS A 453 10.17 -10.88 -12.88
CA HIS A 453 10.99 -11.92 -13.51
C HIS A 453 12.39 -11.40 -13.86
N ASP A 454 12.49 -10.24 -14.51
CA ASP A 454 13.76 -9.60 -14.89
C ASP A 454 14.69 -9.33 -13.69
N ILE A 455 14.12 -9.09 -12.52
CA ILE A 455 14.87 -8.86 -11.27
C ILE A 455 15.08 -10.11 -10.43
N GLY A 456 14.53 -11.26 -10.84
CA GLY A 456 14.73 -12.56 -10.19
C GLY A 456 13.81 -12.85 -8.99
N LEU A 457 12.71 -12.14 -8.83
CA LEU A 457 11.71 -12.40 -7.77
C LEU A 457 10.58 -13.34 -8.22
N ILE A 458 10.35 -13.44 -9.53
CA ILE A 458 9.38 -14.36 -10.13
C ILE A 458 10.14 -15.56 -10.70
N SER A 459 9.72 -16.77 -10.32
CA SER A 459 10.32 -18.01 -10.85
C SER A 459 9.96 -18.22 -12.32
N GLU A 460 10.79 -18.98 -13.03
CA GLU A 460 10.54 -19.36 -14.43
C GLU A 460 9.17 -20.04 -14.61
N GLU A 461 8.78 -20.92 -13.68
CA GLU A 461 7.49 -21.60 -13.71
C GLU A 461 6.33 -20.60 -13.60
N ARG A 462 6.40 -19.67 -12.65
CA ARG A 462 5.39 -18.63 -12.45
C ARG A 462 5.29 -17.73 -13.67
N TYR A 463 6.42 -17.37 -14.27
CA TYR A 463 6.47 -16.54 -15.48
C TYR A 463 5.89 -17.27 -16.70
N ALA A 464 6.22 -18.55 -16.88
CA ALA A 464 5.65 -19.37 -17.96
C ALA A 464 4.12 -19.50 -17.86
N ASN A 465 3.59 -19.69 -16.65
CA ASN A 465 2.15 -19.72 -16.40
C ASN A 465 1.48 -18.38 -16.74
N PHE A 466 2.13 -17.26 -16.39
CA PHE A 466 1.69 -15.93 -16.76
C PHE A 466 1.67 -15.73 -18.30
N LEU A 467 2.73 -16.12 -19.01
CA LEU A 467 2.78 -16.01 -20.47
C LEU A 467 1.67 -16.84 -21.14
N ARG A 468 1.43 -18.07 -20.65
CA ARG A 468 0.33 -18.90 -21.13
C ARG A 468 -1.03 -18.24 -20.91
N LYS A 469 -1.27 -17.67 -19.72
CA LYS A 469 -2.50 -16.91 -19.43
C LYS A 469 -2.69 -15.76 -20.43
N LYS A 470 -1.64 -14.96 -20.64
CA LYS A 470 -1.65 -13.82 -21.57
C LYS A 470 -1.95 -14.27 -23.00
N GLU A 471 -1.29 -15.33 -23.48
CA GLU A 471 -1.50 -15.90 -24.81
C GLU A 471 -2.95 -16.37 -25.00
N LEU A 472 -3.51 -17.12 -24.05
CA LEU A 472 -4.89 -17.62 -24.16
C LEU A 472 -5.93 -16.49 -24.21
N VAL A 473 -5.73 -15.43 -23.42
CA VAL A 473 -6.60 -14.24 -23.45
C VAL A 473 -6.52 -13.53 -24.81
N GLU A 474 -5.31 -13.36 -25.36
CA GLU A 474 -5.11 -12.74 -26.67
C GLU A 474 -5.73 -13.59 -27.80
N GLN A 475 -5.55 -14.91 -27.76
CA GLN A 475 -6.14 -15.86 -28.71
C GLN A 475 -7.67 -15.81 -28.68
N GLU A 476 -8.29 -15.75 -27.49
CA GLU A 476 -9.73 -15.66 -27.37
C GLU A 476 -10.26 -14.33 -27.90
N ILE A 477 -9.60 -13.20 -27.62
CA ILE A 477 -9.99 -11.90 -28.17
C ILE A 477 -9.94 -11.91 -29.71
N GLU A 478 -8.90 -12.51 -30.30
CA GLU A 478 -8.78 -12.62 -31.76
C GLU A 478 -9.84 -13.58 -32.34
N ARG A 479 -10.15 -14.69 -31.66
CA ARG A 479 -11.26 -15.57 -32.03
C ARG A 479 -12.59 -14.81 -32.07
N LEU A 480 -12.90 -14.03 -31.04
CA LEU A 480 -14.12 -13.21 -30.99
C LEU A 480 -14.18 -12.17 -32.12
N ARG A 481 -13.02 -11.65 -32.55
CA ARG A 481 -12.91 -10.72 -33.67
C ARG A 481 -13.23 -11.38 -35.01
N GLN A 482 -12.78 -12.62 -35.20
CA GLN A 482 -12.93 -13.38 -36.45
C GLN A 482 -14.28 -14.11 -36.55
N ALA A 483 -14.84 -14.55 -35.42
CA ALA A 483 -16.10 -15.27 -35.35
C ALA A 483 -17.28 -14.37 -35.74
N LYS A 484 -17.87 -14.64 -36.91
CA LYS A 484 -19.06 -13.95 -37.43
C LYS A 484 -20.32 -14.65 -36.97
N VAL A 485 -21.32 -13.86 -36.60
CA VAL A 485 -22.65 -14.33 -36.20
C VAL A 485 -23.74 -13.66 -37.04
N LYS A 486 -24.79 -14.42 -37.31
CA LYS A 486 -26.01 -13.94 -37.97
C LYS A 486 -27.05 -13.50 -36.93
N PRO A 487 -27.98 -12.60 -37.30
CA PRO A 487 -29.06 -12.17 -36.41
C PRO A 487 -29.82 -13.32 -35.73
N VAL A 488 -30.11 -14.40 -36.47
CA VAL A 488 -30.86 -15.56 -35.98
C VAL A 488 -30.15 -16.27 -34.81
N GLU A 489 -28.82 -16.24 -34.76
CA GLU A 489 -28.03 -16.94 -33.76
C GLU A 489 -27.90 -16.14 -32.45
N VAL A 490 -27.86 -14.81 -32.56
CA VAL A 490 -27.51 -13.92 -31.43
C VAL A 490 -28.68 -13.08 -30.90
N ASN A 491 -29.69 -12.77 -31.71
CA ASN A 491 -30.83 -11.94 -31.29
C ASN A 491 -31.60 -12.51 -30.09
N PRO A 492 -31.84 -13.85 -29.97
CA PRO A 492 -32.50 -14.39 -28.78
C PRO A 492 -31.74 -14.09 -27.48
N MET A 493 -30.41 -14.19 -27.52
CA MET A 493 -29.53 -13.85 -26.40
C MET A 493 -29.55 -12.34 -26.09
N LEU A 494 -29.52 -11.50 -27.13
CA LEU A 494 -29.57 -10.04 -26.98
C LEU A 494 -30.89 -9.57 -26.36
N GLU A 495 -32.01 -10.12 -26.82
CA GLU A 495 -33.34 -9.80 -26.31
C GLU A 495 -33.48 -10.22 -24.85
N ALA A 496 -32.98 -11.41 -24.49
CA ALA A 496 -32.94 -11.87 -23.09
C ALA A 496 -32.07 -10.98 -22.20
N ALA A 497 -30.98 -10.42 -22.74
CA ALA A 497 -30.12 -9.47 -22.04
C ALA A 497 -30.68 -8.03 -22.01
N GLY A 498 -31.80 -7.75 -22.67
CA GLY A 498 -32.35 -6.39 -22.81
C GLY A 498 -31.55 -5.49 -23.76
N SER A 499 -30.70 -6.06 -24.61
CA SER A 499 -29.95 -5.36 -25.65
C SER A 499 -30.75 -5.32 -26.96
N ALA A 500 -30.52 -4.28 -27.78
CA ALA A 500 -31.13 -4.17 -29.10
C ALA A 500 -30.68 -5.28 -30.08
N SER A 501 -31.61 -5.88 -30.82
CA SER A 501 -31.33 -6.88 -31.85
C SER A 501 -30.50 -6.31 -33.02
N ILE A 502 -29.69 -7.14 -33.69
CA ILE A 502 -28.94 -6.76 -34.90
C ILE A 502 -29.75 -7.08 -36.16
N GLN A 503 -29.55 -6.27 -37.21
CA GLN A 503 -30.18 -6.45 -38.53
C GLN A 503 -29.27 -7.18 -39.51
N ASP A 504 -27.98 -6.86 -39.48
CA ASP A 504 -26.94 -7.48 -40.32
C ASP A 504 -25.99 -8.36 -39.49
N GLY A 505 -25.22 -9.23 -40.15
CA GLY A 505 -24.20 -10.03 -39.49
C GLY A 505 -23.11 -9.16 -38.84
N SER A 506 -22.63 -9.57 -37.67
CA SER A 506 -21.57 -8.90 -36.91
C SER A 506 -20.53 -9.91 -36.41
N ASN A 507 -19.48 -9.45 -35.73
CA ASN A 507 -18.57 -10.35 -35.00
C ASN A 507 -18.86 -10.36 -33.50
N LEU A 508 -18.51 -11.46 -32.84
CA LEU A 508 -18.77 -11.62 -31.41
C LEU A 508 -18.09 -10.55 -30.55
N LEU A 509 -16.92 -10.04 -30.97
CA LEU A 509 -16.23 -8.94 -30.29
C LEU A 509 -17.09 -7.66 -30.25
N THR A 510 -17.76 -7.32 -31.35
CA THR A 510 -18.66 -6.17 -31.42
C THR A 510 -19.90 -6.38 -30.57
N ILE A 511 -20.39 -7.61 -30.50
CA ILE A 511 -21.52 -7.97 -29.62
C ILE A 511 -21.12 -7.84 -28.15
N LEU A 512 -19.96 -8.36 -27.74
CA LEU A 512 -19.47 -8.30 -26.37
C LEU A 512 -19.16 -6.88 -25.87
N ARG A 513 -18.88 -5.93 -26.77
CA ARG A 513 -18.72 -4.51 -26.43
C ARG A 513 -19.97 -3.86 -25.82
N ARG A 514 -21.13 -4.49 -25.97
CA ARG A 514 -22.39 -3.97 -25.44
C ARG A 514 -22.42 -4.12 -23.92
N PRO A 515 -22.79 -3.08 -23.15
CA PRO A 515 -22.79 -3.13 -21.69
C PRO A 515 -23.60 -4.31 -21.11
N GLU A 516 -24.72 -4.64 -21.75
CA GLU A 516 -25.69 -5.64 -21.31
C GLU A 516 -25.24 -7.09 -21.56
N VAL A 517 -24.24 -7.30 -22.43
CA VAL A 517 -23.78 -8.62 -22.85
C VAL A 517 -22.54 -9.03 -22.06
N THR A 518 -22.55 -10.20 -21.43
CA THR A 518 -21.38 -10.75 -20.70
C THR A 518 -20.64 -11.80 -21.52
N PHE A 519 -19.39 -12.10 -21.16
CA PHE A 519 -18.63 -13.17 -21.80
C PHE A 519 -19.32 -14.54 -21.64
N ALA A 520 -19.92 -14.82 -20.47
CA ALA A 520 -20.68 -16.05 -20.24
C ALA A 520 -21.85 -16.23 -21.22
N MET A 521 -22.54 -15.13 -21.59
CA MET A 521 -23.59 -15.18 -22.61
C MET A 521 -23.02 -15.55 -23.99
N ILE A 522 -21.88 -14.96 -24.36
CA ILE A 522 -21.18 -15.29 -25.62
C ILE A 522 -20.73 -16.76 -25.62
N GLU A 523 -20.17 -17.24 -24.51
CA GLU A 523 -19.71 -18.62 -24.35
C GLU A 523 -20.86 -19.63 -24.53
N SER A 524 -22.09 -19.28 -24.14
CA SER A 524 -23.26 -20.15 -24.31
C SER A 524 -23.65 -20.41 -25.77
N ILE A 525 -23.34 -19.47 -26.68
CA ILE A 525 -23.68 -19.57 -28.11
C ILE A 525 -22.46 -19.91 -28.98
N SER A 526 -21.26 -19.54 -28.52
CA SER A 526 -20.00 -19.80 -29.20
C SER A 526 -18.93 -20.14 -28.17
N PRO A 527 -18.95 -21.39 -27.65
CA PRO A 527 -17.99 -21.85 -26.66
C PRO A 527 -16.55 -21.60 -27.11
N SER A 528 -15.70 -21.18 -26.19
CA SER A 528 -14.27 -21.05 -26.49
C SER A 528 -13.66 -22.44 -26.70
N PRO A 529 -12.81 -22.63 -27.73
CA PRO A 529 -12.02 -23.83 -27.87
C PRO A 529 -10.83 -23.86 -26.89
N TYR A 530 -10.57 -22.76 -26.20
CA TYR A 530 -9.49 -22.60 -25.23
C TYR A 530 -9.99 -22.87 -23.82
N GLU A 531 -9.15 -23.47 -22.99
CA GLU A 531 -9.43 -23.66 -21.57
C GLU A 531 -9.13 -22.36 -20.82
N LEU A 532 -10.18 -21.58 -20.55
CA LEU A 532 -10.10 -20.30 -19.86
C LEU A 532 -10.64 -20.43 -18.44
N ASP A 533 -9.84 -20.01 -17.45
CA ASP A 533 -10.32 -19.83 -16.09
C ASP A 533 -11.16 -18.54 -15.95
N GLU A 534 -11.84 -18.38 -14.81
CA GLU A 534 -12.73 -17.24 -14.59
C GLU A 534 -11.99 -15.88 -14.64
N GLU A 535 -10.70 -15.84 -14.27
CA GLU A 535 -9.90 -14.62 -14.34
C GLU A 535 -9.55 -14.27 -15.80
N MET A 536 -9.23 -15.27 -16.63
CA MET A 536 -9.03 -15.10 -18.07
C MET A 536 -10.31 -14.62 -18.77
N LYS A 537 -11.47 -15.22 -18.45
CA LYS A 537 -12.77 -14.82 -19.00
C LYS A 537 -13.10 -13.36 -18.65
N GLU A 538 -12.87 -12.98 -17.39
CA GLU A 538 -13.02 -11.59 -16.93
C GLU A 538 -12.06 -10.64 -17.68
N GLN A 539 -10.80 -11.04 -17.89
CA GLN A 539 -9.85 -10.24 -18.68
C GLN A 539 -10.32 -10.02 -20.11
N VAL A 540 -10.83 -11.06 -20.80
CA VAL A 540 -11.38 -10.92 -22.15
C VAL A 540 -12.53 -9.92 -22.16
N GLU A 541 -13.48 -10.05 -21.24
CA GLU A 541 -14.62 -9.14 -21.15
C GLU A 541 -14.19 -7.69 -20.92
N ILE A 542 -13.30 -7.45 -19.95
CA ILE A 542 -12.83 -6.11 -19.60
C ILE A 542 -12.06 -5.50 -20.78
N GLN A 543 -11.10 -6.22 -21.36
CA GLN A 543 -10.30 -5.68 -22.46
C GLN A 543 -11.15 -5.31 -23.67
N VAL A 544 -12.16 -6.13 -24.00
CA VAL A 544 -13.08 -5.86 -25.12
C VAL A 544 -13.99 -4.66 -24.84
N LYS A 545 -14.64 -4.61 -23.67
CA LYS A 545 -15.60 -3.54 -23.32
C LYS A 545 -14.93 -2.19 -23.12
N TYR A 546 -13.72 -2.17 -22.58
CA TYR A 546 -13.02 -0.95 -22.21
C TYR A 546 -11.92 -0.53 -23.19
N ALA A 547 -11.73 -1.24 -24.31
CA ALA A 547 -10.68 -1.00 -25.31
C ALA A 547 -10.49 0.47 -25.66
N GLY A 548 -11.56 1.18 -26.08
CA GLY A 548 -11.45 2.58 -26.49
C GLY A 548 -11.04 3.53 -25.36
N TYR A 549 -11.45 3.25 -24.12
CA TYR A 549 -11.02 4.04 -22.95
C TYR A 549 -9.57 3.74 -22.57
N ILE A 550 -9.15 2.47 -22.66
CA ILE A 550 -7.79 2.01 -22.41
C ILE A 550 -6.83 2.62 -23.43
N GLU A 551 -7.13 2.53 -24.73
CA GLU A 551 -6.31 3.11 -25.82
C GLU A 551 -6.12 4.63 -25.62
N LYS A 552 -7.18 5.35 -25.24
CA LYS A 552 -7.09 6.78 -24.93
C LYS A 552 -6.14 7.06 -23.76
N GLN A 553 -6.20 6.26 -22.69
CA GLN A 553 -5.29 6.41 -21.55
C GLN A 553 -3.84 6.05 -21.91
N LEU A 554 -3.62 5.00 -22.71
CA LEU A 554 -2.29 4.64 -23.20
C LEU A 554 -1.65 5.77 -24.03
N GLY A 555 -2.43 6.43 -24.89
CA GLY A 555 -1.95 7.61 -25.63
C GLY A 555 -1.56 8.79 -24.73
N HIS A 556 -2.21 8.95 -23.57
CA HIS A 556 -1.78 9.93 -22.56
C HIS A 556 -0.51 9.50 -21.84
N VAL A 557 -0.39 8.21 -21.48
CA VAL A 557 0.80 7.64 -20.83
C VAL A 557 2.03 7.81 -21.71
N GLU A 558 1.93 7.56 -23.02
CA GLU A 558 3.07 7.70 -23.94
C GLU A 558 3.65 9.12 -23.95
N ARG A 559 2.79 10.15 -23.87
CA ARG A 559 3.22 11.55 -23.77
C ARG A 559 3.93 11.83 -22.46
N LEU A 560 3.43 11.29 -21.36
CA LEU A 560 4.00 11.46 -20.02
C LEU A 560 5.34 10.74 -19.90
N GLN A 561 5.46 9.52 -20.44
CA GLN A 561 6.71 8.77 -20.52
C GLN A 561 7.80 9.52 -21.29
N LYS A 562 7.47 10.28 -22.33
CA LYS A 562 8.43 11.15 -23.02
C LYS A 562 9.01 12.23 -22.11
N MET A 563 8.23 12.73 -21.14
CA MET A 563 8.72 13.68 -20.14
C MET A 563 9.51 12.99 -19.02
N GLU A 564 9.13 11.77 -18.62
CA GLU A 564 9.88 10.99 -17.63
C GLU A 564 11.28 10.58 -18.12
N LYS A 565 11.39 10.25 -19.41
CA LYS A 565 12.68 9.90 -20.04
C LYS A 565 13.64 11.09 -20.16
N LYS A 566 13.14 12.32 -20.09
CA LYS A 566 14.00 13.52 -20.09
C LYS A 566 14.60 13.71 -18.70
N ARG A 567 15.79 13.13 -18.51
CA ARG A 567 16.56 13.22 -17.27
C ARG A 567 17.05 14.63 -16.99
N ILE A 568 17.11 14.96 -15.72
CA ILE A 568 17.75 16.19 -15.23
C ILE A 568 19.10 15.78 -14.63
N PRO A 569 20.22 16.40 -15.04
CA PRO A 569 21.53 16.14 -14.45
C PRO A 569 21.56 16.42 -12.93
N GLU A 570 22.26 15.58 -12.17
CA GLU A 570 22.34 15.71 -10.70
C GLU A 570 23.11 16.96 -10.25
N ASP A 571 24.07 17.40 -11.08
CA ASP A 571 24.93 18.56 -10.86
C ASP A 571 24.30 19.88 -11.30
N ILE A 572 23.04 19.87 -11.77
CA ILE A 572 22.36 21.09 -12.20
C ILE A 572 22.27 22.11 -11.05
N VAL A 573 22.59 23.36 -11.37
CA VAL A 573 22.46 24.50 -10.47
C VAL A 573 21.22 25.29 -10.89
N TYR A 574 20.09 25.06 -10.22
CA TYR A 574 18.82 25.70 -10.60
C TYR A 574 18.84 27.23 -10.44
N ASP A 575 19.73 27.75 -9.60
CA ASP A 575 19.87 29.19 -9.38
C ASP A 575 20.40 29.94 -10.60
N ASP A 576 21.15 29.27 -11.48
CA ASP A 576 21.72 29.81 -12.72
C ASP A 576 20.70 29.89 -13.87
N ILE A 577 19.53 29.27 -13.71
CA ILE A 577 18.51 29.22 -14.76
C ILE A 577 17.69 30.51 -14.74
N HIS A 578 18.07 31.45 -15.62
CA HIS A 578 17.33 32.69 -15.80
C HIS A 578 15.89 32.45 -16.29
N GLY A 579 14.93 33.18 -15.73
CA GLY A 579 13.51 33.10 -16.07
C GLY A 579 12.69 32.16 -15.20
N LEU A 580 13.31 31.25 -14.44
CA LEU A 580 12.57 30.44 -13.46
C LEU A 580 12.07 31.30 -12.29
N ALA A 581 10.82 31.08 -11.90
CA ALA A 581 10.27 31.71 -10.71
C ALA A 581 11.12 31.36 -9.47
N ILE A 582 11.26 32.30 -8.53
CA ILE A 582 12.05 32.08 -7.29
C ILE A 582 11.50 30.88 -6.52
N GLU A 583 10.17 30.77 -6.41
CA GLU A 583 9.51 29.64 -5.76
C GLU A 583 9.83 28.31 -6.47
N ALA A 584 9.78 28.28 -7.80
CA ALA A 584 10.12 27.10 -8.59
C ALA A 584 11.57 26.68 -8.36
N ARG A 585 12.52 27.62 -8.39
CA ARG A 585 13.95 27.34 -8.10
C ARG A 585 14.16 26.76 -6.72
N GLN A 586 13.56 27.37 -5.69
CA GLN A 586 13.65 26.85 -4.31
C GLN A 586 13.12 25.42 -4.20
N LYS A 587 11.99 25.13 -4.84
CA LYS A 587 11.37 23.80 -4.80
C LYS A 587 12.15 22.77 -5.61
N LEU A 588 12.66 23.14 -6.79
CA LEU A 588 13.53 22.27 -7.60
C LEU A 588 14.85 21.96 -6.87
N ASN A 589 15.46 22.96 -6.22
CA ASN A 589 16.65 22.76 -5.38
C ASN A 589 16.37 21.85 -4.18
N LYS A 590 15.20 22.01 -3.52
CA LYS A 590 14.82 21.17 -2.38
C LYS A 590 14.50 19.73 -2.78
N ILE A 591 13.74 19.54 -3.86
CA ILE A 591 13.22 18.22 -4.26
C ILE A 591 14.21 17.48 -5.14
N ARG A 592 15.07 18.16 -5.90
CA ARG A 592 16.04 17.55 -6.84
C ARG A 592 15.37 16.47 -7.73
N PRO A 593 14.39 16.84 -8.58
CA PRO A 593 13.72 15.86 -9.43
C PRO A 593 14.70 15.20 -10.42
N ILE A 594 14.51 13.91 -10.69
CA ILE A 594 15.36 13.12 -11.62
C ILE A 594 14.92 13.24 -13.08
N SER A 595 13.73 13.79 -13.33
CA SER A 595 13.14 13.93 -14.66
C SER A 595 12.30 15.20 -14.77
N ILE A 596 12.08 15.66 -16.01
CA ILE A 596 11.13 16.73 -16.30
C ILE A 596 9.70 16.32 -15.91
N GLY A 597 9.34 15.05 -16.09
CA GLY A 597 8.06 14.51 -15.65
C GLY A 597 7.85 14.74 -14.15
N GLN A 598 8.81 14.33 -13.32
CA GLN A 598 8.76 14.55 -11.87
C GLN A 598 8.73 16.04 -11.52
N ALA A 599 9.58 16.85 -12.15
CA ALA A 599 9.64 18.29 -11.92
C ALA A 599 8.27 18.97 -12.15
N SER A 600 7.54 18.55 -13.19
CA SER A 600 6.23 19.10 -13.55
C SER A 600 5.12 18.81 -12.53
N ARG A 601 5.33 17.83 -11.63
CA ARG A 601 4.37 17.48 -10.57
C ARG A 601 4.68 18.15 -9.23
N ILE A 602 5.79 18.86 -9.12
CA ILE A 602 6.13 19.61 -7.93
C ILE A 602 5.11 20.73 -7.75
N SER A 603 4.44 20.74 -6.59
CA SER A 603 3.48 21.79 -6.26
C SER A 603 4.15 23.16 -6.36
N GLY A 604 3.60 24.09 -7.15
CA GLY A 604 4.16 25.44 -7.36
C GLY A 604 5.24 25.56 -8.45
N VAL A 605 5.55 24.48 -9.17
CA VAL A 605 6.29 24.56 -10.45
C VAL A 605 5.26 24.65 -11.59
N THR A 606 5.34 25.69 -12.40
CA THR A 606 4.36 25.94 -13.46
C THR A 606 4.76 25.33 -14.81
N PRO A 607 3.84 25.17 -15.78
CA PRO A 607 4.21 24.76 -17.14
C PRO A 607 5.20 25.71 -17.83
N ALA A 608 5.20 26.99 -17.47
CA ALA A 608 6.17 27.96 -17.96
C ALA A 608 7.57 27.65 -17.42
N ASP A 609 7.70 27.37 -16.11
CA ASP A 609 8.97 26.98 -15.50
C ASP A 609 9.54 25.70 -16.14
N ILE A 610 8.69 24.71 -16.41
CA ILE A 610 9.09 23.48 -17.11
C ILE A 610 9.57 23.75 -18.53
N SER A 611 8.92 24.68 -19.25
CA SER A 611 9.34 25.06 -20.60
C SER A 611 10.72 25.72 -20.59
N ILE A 612 10.99 26.59 -19.62
CA ILE A 612 12.29 27.23 -19.42
C ILE A 612 13.36 26.18 -19.07
N LEU A 613 13.05 25.28 -18.15
CA LEU A 613 13.96 24.18 -17.77
C LEU A 613 14.29 23.28 -18.96
N LEU A 614 13.32 22.96 -19.82
CA LEU A 614 13.54 22.18 -21.03
C LEU A 614 14.51 22.87 -22.01
N VAL A 615 14.33 24.17 -22.25
CA VAL A 615 15.22 24.96 -23.11
C VAL A 615 16.63 25.02 -22.52
N TYR A 616 16.74 25.23 -21.20
CA TYR A 616 18.03 25.24 -20.51
C TYR A 616 18.76 23.90 -20.64
N LEU A 617 18.06 22.77 -20.43
CA LEU A 617 18.64 21.43 -20.57
C LEU A 617 19.10 21.13 -22.00
N GLU A 618 18.37 21.59 -23.01
CA GLU A 618 18.79 21.43 -24.41
C GLU A 618 20.11 22.17 -24.69
N HIS A 619 20.27 23.38 -24.14
CA HIS A 619 21.53 24.12 -24.21
C HIS A 619 22.64 23.44 -23.39
N TYR A 620 22.35 23.03 -22.15
CA TYR A 620 23.28 22.33 -21.26
C TYR A 620 23.86 21.09 -21.94
N ASN A 621 22.99 20.23 -22.48
CA ASN A 621 23.40 18.99 -23.14
C ASN A 621 24.24 19.25 -24.40
N ARG A 622 23.93 20.30 -25.18
CA ARG A 622 24.75 20.70 -26.34
C ARG A 622 26.14 21.17 -25.93
N VAL A 623 26.24 21.96 -24.87
CA VAL A 623 27.53 22.46 -24.38
C VAL A 623 28.36 21.33 -23.78
N THR A 624 27.76 20.41 -23.03
CA THR A 624 28.45 19.24 -22.46
C THR A 624 28.94 18.29 -23.55
N ALA A 625 28.10 17.98 -24.56
CA ALA A 625 28.49 17.17 -25.72
C ALA A 625 29.51 17.84 -26.65
N ALA A 626 29.72 19.16 -26.54
CA ALA A 626 30.79 19.87 -27.24
C ALA A 626 32.12 19.86 -26.45
N LYS A 627 32.07 19.50 -25.16
CA LYS A 627 33.22 19.45 -24.25
C LYS A 627 33.79 18.04 -24.04
N GLY A 628 33.17 17.01 -24.61
CA GLY A 628 33.53 15.59 -24.51
C GLY A 628 32.41 14.73 -25.03
#